data_AF-A0ABD0X997-F1
#
_entry.id   AF-A0ABD0X997-F1
#
_cell.length_a   1.000
_cell.length_b   1.000
_cell.length_c   1.000
_cell.angle_alpha   90.00
_cell.angle_beta   90.00
_cell.angle_gamma   90.00
#
_symmetry.space_group_name_H-M   'P 1'
#
loop_
_entity.id
_entity.type
_entity.pdbx_description
1 polymer ?
#
loop_
_entity_poly.entity_id
_entity_poly.type
_entity_poly.pdbx_seq_one_letter_code
_entity_poly.pdbx_strand_id
1 'polypeptide(L)'
;EGNNKYFCKDPCSDKDILVQTKGSKNVTQGRYNIFDDVQNRVFFVTIKDLKKTDSGTYRCGVDRSIKDTYTDLYLTVNDAPKSTSNPRPDVSTTLPNLFATSFNNTTTKSNLSATSSNSSTTKSKLSATSQHLFTVSMTTEGFLNSTPPRAGRIT
;
A
#
# COMPACT_ATOMS: atom_id res chain seq x y z
N GLU A 1 1.65 -7.74 20.51
CA GLU A 1 3.00 -7.18 20.28
C GLU A 1 2.94 -5.67 20.46
N GLY A 2 3.87 -5.06 21.21
CA GLY A 2 3.83 -3.64 21.59
C GLY A 2 4.82 -2.74 20.85
N ASN A 3 5.57 -3.30 19.90
CA ASN A 3 6.60 -2.59 19.17
C ASN A 3 6.01 -1.58 18.17
N ASN A 4 6.61 -0.40 18.05
CA ASN A 4 6.19 0.56 17.04
C ASN A 4 6.51 0.04 15.64
N LYS A 5 5.63 0.35 14.68
CA LYS A 5 5.85 0.07 13.26
C LYS A 5 6.14 1.40 12.58
N TYR A 6 7.06 1.39 11.63
CA TYR A 6 7.38 2.58 10.86
C TYR A 6 7.52 2.27 9.37
N PHE A 7 7.35 3.32 8.58
CA PHE A 7 7.62 3.33 7.16
C PHE A 7 8.47 4.55 6.82
N CYS A 8 9.56 4.34 6.10
CA CYS A 8 10.52 5.38 5.72
C CYS A 8 10.97 5.20 4.28
N LYS A 9 11.56 6.25 3.71
CA LYS A 9 12.24 6.21 2.41
C LYS A 9 13.75 6.23 2.64
N ASP A 10 14.53 5.56 1.79
CA ASP A 10 16.01 5.61 1.86
C ASP A 10 16.47 7.09 1.95
N PRO A 11 17.42 7.41 2.86
CA PRO A 11 18.29 6.51 3.61
C PRO A 11 17.71 5.95 4.92
N CYS A 12 16.46 6.26 5.26
CA CYS A 12 15.77 5.76 6.45
C CYS A 12 16.48 6.07 7.78
N SER A 13 16.92 7.32 7.95
CA SER A 13 17.24 7.88 9.27
C SER A 13 15.97 8.43 9.94
N ASP A 14 16.03 8.86 11.20
CA ASP A 14 14.85 9.31 11.97
C ASP A 14 14.03 10.40 11.26
N LYS A 15 14.70 11.30 10.52
CA LYS A 15 14.07 12.37 9.73
C LYS A 15 13.38 11.89 8.45
N ASP A 16 13.69 10.67 8.01
CA ASP A 16 13.16 10.07 6.78
C ASP A 16 11.96 9.15 7.05
N ILE A 17 11.52 9.03 8.31
CA ILE A 17 10.30 8.33 8.71
C ILE A 17 9.09 9.11 8.20
N LEU A 18 8.32 8.45 7.33
CA LEU A 18 7.14 9.00 6.68
C LEU A 18 5.88 8.83 7.52
N VAL A 19 5.78 7.72 8.27
CA VAL A 19 4.71 7.43 9.22
C VAL A 19 5.16 6.38 10.25
N GLN A 20 4.67 6.48 11.49
CA GLN A 20 4.96 5.54 12.58
C GLN A 20 3.75 5.38 13.51
N THR A 21 3.54 4.19 14.07
CA THR A 21 2.38 3.89 14.93
C THR A 21 2.38 4.62 16.27
N LYS A 22 3.55 4.86 16.89
CA LYS A 22 3.69 5.56 18.19
C LYS A 22 2.66 5.08 19.24
N GLY A 23 2.52 3.76 19.39
CA GLY A 23 1.58 3.10 20.30
C GLY A 23 0.12 2.99 19.81
N SER A 24 -0.22 3.59 18.68
CA SER A 24 -1.57 3.56 18.08
C SER A 24 -1.67 2.54 16.94
N LYS A 25 -2.81 1.84 16.85
CA LYS A 25 -3.02 0.82 15.80
C LYS A 25 -3.19 1.40 14.40
N ASN A 26 -3.63 2.65 14.27
CA ASN A 26 -3.88 3.28 12.98
C ASN A 26 -3.38 4.73 13.03
N VAL A 27 -2.37 5.06 12.24
CA VAL A 27 -1.79 6.41 12.18
C VAL A 27 -1.71 6.86 10.74
N THR A 28 -2.10 8.11 10.49
CA THR A 28 -1.98 8.75 9.18
C THR A 28 -1.10 9.98 9.31
N GLN A 29 -0.12 10.10 8.40
CA GLN A 29 0.76 11.25 8.30
C GLN A 29 0.87 11.66 6.83
N GLY A 30 0.29 12.82 6.50
CA GLY A 30 0.17 13.27 5.11
C GLY A 30 -0.56 12.25 4.23
N ARG A 31 0.12 11.76 3.19
CA ARG A 31 -0.42 10.74 2.27
C ARG A 31 -0.16 9.30 2.74
N TYR A 32 0.58 9.10 3.83
CA TYR A 32 0.97 7.80 4.32
C TYR A 32 0.05 7.37 5.47
N ASN A 33 -0.34 6.11 5.47
CA ASN A 33 -1.08 5.49 6.56
C ASN A 33 -0.40 4.20 6.98
N ILE A 34 -0.37 3.93 8.28
CA ILE A 34 0.05 2.65 8.83
C ILE A 34 -1.08 2.08 9.70
N PHE A 35 -1.42 0.82 9.46
CA PHE A 35 -2.41 0.07 10.22
C PHE A 35 -1.79 -1.23 10.75
N ASP A 36 -1.67 -1.36 12.07
CA ASP A 36 -1.13 -2.51 12.77
C ASP A 36 -2.24 -3.49 13.18
N ASP A 37 -2.38 -4.57 12.43
CA ASP A 37 -3.26 -5.68 12.77
C ASP A 37 -2.52 -6.65 13.70
N VAL A 38 -2.56 -6.31 14.99
CA VAL A 38 -1.91 -7.05 16.07
C VAL A 38 -2.42 -8.50 16.17
N GLN A 39 -3.67 -8.77 15.76
CA GLN A 39 -4.23 -10.13 15.82
C GLN A 39 -3.56 -11.04 14.79
N ASN A 40 -3.39 -10.53 13.57
CA ASN A 40 -2.79 -11.26 12.46
C ASN A 40 -1.26 -11.06 12.33
N ARG A 41 -0.64 -10.32 13.27
CA ARG A 41 0.81 -10.04 13.29
C ARG A 41 1.32 -9.46 11.98
N VAL A 42 0.51 -8.59 11.38
CA VAL A 42 0.79 -7.93 10.10
C VAL A 42 0.42 -6.47 10.23
N PHE A 43 1.25 -5.61 9.66
CA PHE A 43 0.86 -4.21 9.49
C PHE A 43 0.85 -3.85 8.01
N PHE A 44 -0.02 -2.92 7.67
CA PHE A 44 -0.23 -2.42 6.32
C PHE A 44 0.22 -0.97 6.26
N VAL A 45 0.98 -0.64 5.24
CA VAL A 45 1.32 0.73 4.89
C VAL A 45 0.59 1.07 3.61
N THR A 46 -0.04 2.24 3.59
CA THR A 46 -0.78 2.74 2.44
C THR A 46 -0.25 4.10 2.02
N ILE A 47 0.03 4.28 0.72
CA ILE A 47 0.43 5.55 0.10
C ILE A 47 -0.72 6.05 -0.79
N LYS A 48 -1.30 7.19 -0.45
CA LYS A 48 -2.35 7.87 -1.23
C LYS A 48 -1.76 8.70 -2.37
N ASP A 49 -2.53 8.90 -3.44
CA ASP A 49 -2.19 9.76 -4.58
C ASP A 49 -0.80 9.51 -5.17
N LEU A 50 -0.46 8.25 -5.43
CA LEU A 50 0.88 7.84 -5.80
C LEU A 50 1.39 8.62 -7.04
N LYS A 51 2.61 9.15 -6.96
CA LYS A 51 3.23 9.97 -8.00
C LYS A 51 4.44 9.25 -8.59
N LYS A 52 4.79 9.53 -9.84
CA LYS A 52 6.01 8.99 -10.47
C LYS A 52 7.28 9.26 -9.63
N THR A 53 7.34 10.42 -9.00
CA THR A 53 8.41 10.85 -8.07
C THR A 53 8.47 10.05 -6.78
N ASP A 54 7.42 9.29 -6.46
CA ASP A 54 7.41 8.40 -5.30
C ASP A 54 8.24 7.13 -5.55
N SER A 55 8.73 6.88 -6.77
CA SER A 55 9.64 5.76 -7.03
C SER A 55 10.89 5.83 -6.14
N GLY A 56 11.40 4.67 -5.75
CA GLY A 56 12.62 4.54 -4.93
C GLY A 56 12.56 3.40 -3.92
N THR A 57 13.60 3.31 -3.09
CA THR A 57 13.64 2.34 -1.99
C THR A 57 12.90 2.86 -0.77
N TYR A 58 12.07 2.00 -0.19
CA TYR A 58 11.39 2.19 1.07
C TYR A 58 11.71 1.03 2.01
N ARG A 59 11.47 1.26 3.29
CA ARG A 59 11.60 0.25 4.34
C ARG A 59 10.36 0.24 5.23
N CYS A 60 9.81 -0.95 5.42
CA CYS A 60 8.84 -1.25 6.46
C CYS A 60 9.61 -1.80 7.65
N GLY A 61 9.41 -1.26 8.85
CA GLY A 61 10.19 -1.64 10.03
C GLY A 61 9.35 -1.82 11.29
N VAL A 62 9.86 -2.66 12.18
CA VAL A 62 9.42 -2.83 13.57
C VAL A 62 10.54 -2.31 14.45
N ASP A 63 10.25 -1.24 15.18
CA ASP A 63 11.13 -0.61 16.18
C ASP A 63 11.27 -1.53 17.39
N ARG A 64 12.49 -1.99 17.67
CA ARG A 64 12.79 -2.92 18.76
C ARG A 64 13.93 -2.38 19.62
N SER A 65 13.90 -2.69 20.92
CA SER A 65 14.85 -2.17 21.90
C SER A 65 16.34 -2.46 21.63
N ILE A 66 16.68 -3.46 20.81
CA ILE A 66 18.06 -3.82 20.48
C ILE A 66 18.37 -3.56 19.01
N LYS A 67 17.59 -4.18 18.12
CA LYS A 67 17.76 -4.06 16.67
C LYS A 67 16.42 -4.23 15.97
N ASP A 68 16.13 -3.29 15.10
CA ASP A 68 14.92 -3.31 14.29
C ASP A 68 14.87 -4.52 13.36
N THR A 69 13.65 -5.00 13.16
CA THR A 69 13.33 -5.96 12.10
C THR A 69 12.67 -5.20 10.97
N TYR A 70 13.19 -5.33 9.76
CA TYR A 70 12.69 -4.55 8.64
C TYR A 70 12.81 -5.30 7.30
N THR A 71 11.99 -4.89 6.35
CA THR A 71 12.01 -5.34 4.96
C THR A 71 12.17 -4.14 4.03
N ASP A 72 13.15 -4.22 3.14
CA ASP A 72 13.38 -3.23 2.09
C ASP A 72 12.63 -3.62 0.81
N LEU A 73 12.03 -2.62 0.17
CA LEU A 73 11.40 -2.74 -1.14
C LEU A 73 11.84 -1.61 -2.05
N TYR A 74 11.90 -1.86 -3.35
CA TYR A 74 12.03 -0.84 -4.38
C TYR A 74 10.69 -0.68 -5.11
N LEU A 75 10.08 0.49 -5.00
CA LEU A 75 8.84 0.83 -5.67
C LEU A 75 9.13 1.54 -6.99
N THR A 76 8.64 1.01 -8.10
CA THR A 76 8.56 1.69 -9.39
C THR A 76 7.15 2.23 -9.60
N VAL A 77 7.03 3.52 -9.88
CA VAL A 77 5.74 4.15 -10.21
C VAL A 77 5.70 4.53 -11.68
N ASN A 78 4.77 3.96 -12.42
CA ASN A 78 4.54 4.25 -13.83
C ASN A 78 3.44 5.29 -13.99
N ASP A 79 3.45 6.02 -15.09
CA ASP A 79 2.37 6.94 -15.43
C ASP A 79 1.06 6.15 -15.60
N ALA A 80 -0.05 6.73 -15.15
CA ALA A 80 -1.36 6.18 -15.45
C ALA A 80 -1.57 6.24 -16.98
N PRO A 81 -2.26 5.24 -17.58
CA PRO A 81 -2.71 5.37 -18.96
C PRO A 81 -3.50 6.67 -19.10
N LYS A 82 -3.06 7.56 -19.99
CA LYS A 82 -3.86 8.74 -20.32
C LYS A 82 -5.16 8.22 -20.93
N SER A 83 -6.28 8.42 -20.25
CA SER A 83 -7.58 8.30 -20.90
C SER A 83 -7.61 9.37 -21.99
N THR A 84 -7.36 8.98 -23.23
CA THR A 84 -7.65 9.81 -24.40
C THR A 84 -9.16 9.93 -24.46
N SER A 85 -9.73 10.93 -23.77
CA SER A 85 -11.06 11.39 -24.09
C SER A 85 -10.95 12.00 -25.49
N ASN A 86 -11.44 11.30 -26.51
CA ASN A 86 -11.65 11.92 -27.81
C ASN A 86 -12.46 13.20 -27.59
N PRO A 87 -12.00 14.38 -28.04
CA PRO A 87 -12.83 15.57 -28.00
C PRO A 87 -14.06 15.30 -28.85
N ARG A 88 -15.21 15.15 -28.19
CA ARG A 88 -16.52 15.13 -28.85
C ARG A 88 -16.64 16.45 -29.63
N PRO A 89 -16.99 16.46 -30.93
CA PRO A 89 -17.28 17.71 -31.60
C PRO A 89 -18.40 18.42 -30.84
N ASP A 90 -18.10 19.65 -30.43
CA ASP A 90 -19.02 20.55 -29.75
C ASP A 90 -20.17 20.89 -30.71
N VAL A 91 -21.34 20.32 -30.45
CA VAL A 91 -22.59 20.75 -31.09
C VAL A 91 -23.43 21.38 -30.00
N SER A 92 -23.34 22.71 -29.96
CA SER A 92 -24.20 23.57 -29.15
C SER A 92 -25.64 23.53 -29.70
N THR A 93 -26.62 23.04 -28.93
CA THR A 93 -28.07 23.34 -29.09
C THR A 93 -28.87 22.93 -27.82
N THR A 94 -29.31 23.94 -27.06
CA THR A 94 -30.50 24.09 -26.18
C THR A 94 -31.05 22.96 -25.26
N LEU A 95 -31.21 23.30 -23.96
CA LEU A 95 -31.94 22.63 -22.85
C LEU A 95 -33.50 22.74 -22.96
N PRO A 96 -34.38 22.09 -22.12
CA PRO A 96 -34.11 21.32 -20.87
C PRO A 96 -34.85 19.96 -20.66
N ASN A 97 -34.39 19.23 -19.62
CA ASN A 97 -35.10 18.26 -18.76
C ASN A 97 -35.57 16.89 -19.31
N LEU A 98 -35.04 15.79 -18.74
CA LEU A 98 -35.71 14.99 -17.70
C LEU A 98 -34.80 13.82 -17.24
N PHE A 99 -34.93 13.46 -15.96
CA PHE A 99 -34.22 12.41 -15.24
C PHE A 99 -34.20 11.05 -15.94
N ALA A 100 -33.00 10.48 -16.11
CA ALA A 100 -32.67 9.07 -15.87
C ALA A 100 -31.26 8.80 -16.40
N THR A 101 -30.35 8.35 -15.54
CA THR A 101 -29.47 7.20 -15.85
C THR A 101 -28.65 6.88 -14.61
N SER A 102 -28.99 5.75 -14.00
CA SER A 102 -28.15 5.04 -13.05
C SER A 102 -26.83 4.69 -13.73
N PHE A 103 -25.78 5.46 -13.49
CA PHE A 103 -24.43 5.02 -13.77
C PHE A 103 -23.89 4.38 -12.51
N ASN A 104 -23.96 3.05 -12.49
CA ASN A 104 -23.17 2.22 -11.61
C ASN A 104 -21.70 2.52 -11.89
N ASN A 105 -21.13 3.51 -11.20
CA ASN A 105 -19.69 3.64 -11.08
C ASN A 105 -19.24 2.51 -10.16
N THR A 106 -19.12 1.33 -10.75
CA THR A 106 -18.47 0.17 -10.16
C THR A 106 -17.03 0.59 -9.92
N THR A 107 -16.78 1.13 -8.73
CA THR A 107 -15.45 1.43 -8.23
C THR A 107 -14.75 0.09 -8.12
N THR A 108 -14.03 -0.31 -9.17
CA THR A 108 -13.13 -1.45 -9.13
C THR A 108 -12.00 -1.04 -8.21
N LYS A 109 -12.20 -1.30 -6.91
CA LYS A 109 -11.11 -1.38 -5.93
C LYS A 109 -10.20 -2.47 -6.47
N SER A 110 -9.14 -2.08 -7.17
CA SER A 110 -8.05 -2.98 -7.50
C SER A 110 -7.35 -3.33 -6.20
N ASN A 111 -7.86 -4.35 -5.51
CA ASN A 111 -7.14 -5.04 -4.44
C ASN A 111 -5.96 -5.76 -5.09
N LEU A 112 -4.86 -5.03 -5.32
CA LEU A 112 -3.59 -5.64 -5.69
C LEU A 112 -2.85 -6.00 -4.40
N SER A 113 -3.25 -7.12 -3.79
CA SER A 113 -2.48 -7.76 -2.73
C SER A 113 -1.21 -8.35 -3.35
N ALA A 114 -0.09 -7.64 -3.23
CA ALA A 114 1.20 -8.17 -3.61
C ALA A 114 1.67 -9.19 -2.56
N THR A 115 1.38 -10.48 -2.76
CA THR A 115 2.05 -11.57 -2.07
C THR A 115 3.42 -11.75 -2.72
N SER A 116 4.49 -11.27 -2.08
CA SER A 116 5.85 -11.56 -2.52
C SER A 116 6.39 -12.78 -1.77
N SER A 117 6.62 -13.85 -2.52
CA SER A 117 7.34 -15.04 -2.09
C SER A 117 8.85 -14.88 -2.34
N ASN A 118 9.62 -15.52 -1.46
CA ASN A 118 11.05 -15.85 -1.49
C ASN A 118 12.07 -14.83 -0.96
N SER A 119 12.69 -15.25 0.14
CA SER A 119 13.97 -14.79 0.68
C SER A 119 15.12 -15.13 -0.27
N SER A 120 15.92 -14.13 -0.64
CA SER A 120 17.36 -14.24 -0.96
C SER A 120 17.93 -12.86 -1.30
N THR A 121 18.58 -12.21 -0.31
CA THR A 121 19.54 -11.07 -0.42
C THR A 121 19.23 -9.88 -1.35
N THR A 122 18.03 -9.78 -1.92
CA THR A 122 17.63 -8.80 -2.94
C THR A 122 16.36 -8.07 -2.49
N LYS A 123 16.37 -6.73 -2.52
CA LYS A 123 15.21 -5.89 -2.16
C LYS A 123 14.00 -6.29 -3.03
N SER A 124 12.81 -6.44 -2.44
CA SER A 124 11.60 -6.78 -3.20
C SER A 124 11.27 -5.67 -4.19
N LYS A 125 11.13 -5.98 -5.48
CA LYS A 125 10.77 -4.99 -6.51
C LYS A 125 9.27 -4.98 -6.74
N LEU A 126 8.64 -3.83 -6.53
CA LEU A 126 7.19 -3.63 -6.68
C LEU A 126 6.93 -2.57 -7.75
N SER A 127 5.80 -2.68 -8.44
CA SER A 127 5.39 -1.73 -9.48
C SER A 127 3.94 -1.29 -9.26
N ALA A 128 3.67 0.00 -9.44
CA ALA A 128 2.34 0.58 -9.33
C ALA A 128 2.13 1.69 -10.38
N THR A 129 0.88 2.06 -10.62
CA THR A 129 0.51 3.20 -11.48
C THR A 129 0.25 4.44 -10.64
N SER A 130 0.56 5.61 -11.20
CA SER A 130 0.26 6.90 -10.57
C SER A 130 -1.26 7.06 -10.38
N GLN A 131 -1.67 7.86 -9.39
CA GLN A 131 -3.08 8.14 -9.02
C GLN A 131 -3.83 6.98 -8.35
N HIS A 132 -3.17 5.85 -8.09
CA HIS A 132 -3.74 4.77 -7.28
C HIS A 132 -3.23 4.77 -5.85
N LEU A 133 -4.05 4.22 -4.97
CA LEU A 133 -3.64 3.85 -3.62
C LEU A 133 -2.68 2.66 -3.74
N PHE A 134 -1.52 2.74 -3.09
CA PHE A 134 -0.58 1.63 -3.01
C PHE A 134 -0.52 1.10 -1.59
N THR A 135 -0.73 -0.19 -1.40
CA THR A 135 -0.65 -0.84 -0.09
C THR A 135 0.44 -1.91 -0.10
N VAL A 136 1.30 -1.88 0.91
CA VAL A 136 2.27 -2.94 1.21
C VAL A 136 2.03 -3.46 2.62
N SER A 137 2.27 -4.74 2.87
CA SER A 137 2.21 -5.32 4.20
C SER A 137 3.53 -5.94 4.62
N MET A 138 3.76 -6.01 5.93
CA MET A 138 4.88 -6.70 6.52
C MET A 138 4.43 -7.44 7.77
N THR A 139 4.85 -8.70 7.92
CA THR A 139 4.62 -9.47 9.13
C THR A 139 5.64 -9.09 10.19
N THR A 140 5.23 -9.06 11.45
CA THR A 140 6.02 -8.53 12.56
C THR A 140 7.03 -9.54 13.14
N GLU A 141 6.89 -10.82 12.77
CA GLU A 141 7.64 -11.96 13.31
C GLU A 141 8.97 -12.25 12.58
N GLY A 142 9.23 -11.69 11.40
CA GLY A 142 10.57 -11.77 10.77
C GLY A 142 11.22 -13.16 10.70
N PHE A 143 10.52 -14.20 10.21
CA PHE A 143 10.99 -15.26 9.30
C PHE A 143 9.89 -16.33 9.12
N LEU A 144 9.82 -16.93 7.93
CA LEU A 144 8.83 -17.95 7.54
C LEU A 144 9.12 -19.31 8.19
N ASN A 145 8.10 -19.94 8.79
CA ASN A 145 7.95 -21.39 8.74
C ASN A 145 6.53 -21.72 8.26
N SER A 146 6.49 -22.45 7.14
CA SER A 146 5.30 -23.00 6.53
C SER A 146 4.69 -24.10 7.39
N THR A 147 3.40 -23.96 7.72
CA THR A 147 2.46 -25.09 7.77
C THR A 147 1.11 -24.55 7.33
N PRO A 148 0.48 -25.07 6.25
CA PRO A 148 -0.94 -24.82 6.05
C PRO A 148 -1.70 -25.35 7.27
N PRO A 149 -2.75 -24.67 7.76
CA PRO A 149 -3.63 -25.27 8.74
C PRO A 149 -4.12 -26.59 8.14
N ARG A 150 -3.80 -27.70 8.83
CA ARG A 150 -4.40 -29.00 8.56
C ARG A 150 -5.91 -28.77 8.48
N ALA A 151 -6.53 -29.18 7.37
CA ALA A 151 -7.98 -29.15 7.23
C ALA A 151 -8.58 -29.81 8.47
N GLY A 152 -9.17 -28.98 9.34
CA GLY A 152 -9.93 -29.44 10.48
C GLY A 152 -11.14 -30.17 9.92
N ARG A 153 -11.17 -31.48 10.14
CA ARG A 153 -12.33 -32.33 9.88
C ARG A 153 -13.53 -31.70 10.59
N ILE A 154 -14.54 -31.31 9.83
CA ILE A 154 -15.87 -31.07 10.36
C ILE A 154 -16.36 -32.43 10.88
N THR A 155 -16.56 -32.53 12.20
CA THR A 155 -17.43 -33.53 12.84
C THR A 155 -18.52 -32.77 13.55
#